data_AF-A0A521ECL5-F1
#
_entry.id   AF-A0A521ECL5-F1
#
_cell.length_a   1.000
_cell.length_b   1.000
_cell.length_c   1.000
_cell.angle_alpha   90.00
_cell.angle_beta   90.00
_cell.angle_gamma   90.00
#
_symmetry.space_group_name_H-M   'P 1'
#
loop_
_entity.id
_entity.type
_entity.pdbx_description
1 polymer ?
#
loop_
_entity_poly.entity_id
_entity_poly.type
_entity_poly.pdbx_seq_one_letter_code
_entity_poly.pdbx_strand_id
1 'polypeptide(L)'
;MHNFTDHLNEINRQYHDYNKLYLCLDKTGQLIQISYTNNELVEVPLTGWINMEQVGTYLQNYQRMFCMDPNRLDCFFDMNKATAIVPISWLRLTRKRQKGIVNGFIYMRQAYQGIMPRRKPISIRPSEEEKGLFDIIDGNSTYFVAKQIGIKSLPVNCSASLY
;
A
#
# COMPACT_ATOMS: atom_id res chain seq x y z
N MET A 1 26.01 23.32 -7.05
CA MET A 1 24.97 22.60 -7.80
C MET A 1 24.83 21.22 -7.19
N HIS A 2 23.88 21.03 -6.27
CA HIS A 2 23.50 19.69 -5.81
C HIS A 2 22.82 19.00 -6.99
N ASN A 3 23.31 17.83 -7.36
CA ASN A 3 23.05 17.19 -8.64
C ASN A 3 21.57 16.80 -8.75
N PHE A 4 20.80 17.54 -9.55
CA PHE A 4 19.35 17.38 -9.69
C PHE A 4 18.96 15.95 -10.08
N THR A 5 19.81 15.30 -10.89
CA THR A 5 19.71 13.90 -11.30
C THR A 5 19.81 12.92 -10.13
N ASP A 6 20.69 13.15 -9.15
CA ASP A 6 20.88 12.24 -8.02
C ASP A 6 19.66 12.26 -7.08
N HIS A 7 19.06 13.43 -6.91
CA HIS A 7 17.81 13.58 -6.15
C HIS A 7 16.63 12.91 -6.86
N LEU A 8 16.56 13.01 -8.19
CA LEU A 8 15.52 12.39 -8.99
C LEU A 8 15.65 10.85 -9.00
N ASN A 9 16.88 10.33 -9.04
CA ASN A 9 17.16 8.91 -8.90
C ASN A 9 16.74 8.37 -7.52
N GLU A 10 16.94 9.15 -6.46
CA GLU A 10 16.47 8.78 -5.13
C GLU A 10 14.94 8.72 -5.05
N ILE A 11 14.24 9.70 -5.62
CA ILE A 11 12.77 9.67 -5.72
C ILE A 11 12.32 8.47 -6.55
N ASN A 12 12.91 8.25 -7.72
CA ASN A 12 12.59 7.09 -8.55
C ASN A 12 12.75 5.78 -7.79
N ARG A 13 13.83 5.58 -7.02
CA ARG A 13 13.99 4.39 -6.16
C ARG A 13 12.84 4.20 -5.17
N GLN A 14 12.25 5.27 -4.65
CA GLN A 14 11.16 5.20 -3.67
C GLN A 14 9.81 4.83 -4.32
N TYR A 15 9.57 5.23 -5.57
CA TYR A 15 8.27 5.04 -6.25
C TYR A 15 8.29 3.99 -7.36
N HIS A 16 9.46 3.49 -7.75
CA HIS A 16 9.63 2.49 -8.81
C HIS A 16 8.81 1.21 -8.55
N ASP A 17 8.71 0.80 -7.28
CA ASP A 17 7.91 -0.37 -6.88
C ASP A 17 6.40 -0.08 -6.76
N TYR A 18 6.01 1.20 -6.67
CA TYR A 18 4.61 1.62 -6.61
C TYR A 18 4.11 1.93 -8.03
N ASN A 19 3.39 0.97 -8.64
CA ASN A 19 2.72 1.13 -9.94
C ASN A 19 3.64 1.45 -11.14
N LYS A 20 4.94 1.10 -11.06
CA LYS A 20 5.92 1.34 -12.13
C LYS A 20 6.02 2.82 -12.50
N LEU A 21 5.96 3.69 -11.49
CA LEU A 21 6.12 5.12 -11.66
C LEU A 21 7.58 5.49 -11.74
N TYR A 22 7.88 6.45 -12.61
CA TYR A 22 9.18 7.06 -12.69
C TYR A 22 9.06 8.49 -13.22
N LEU A 23 10.01 9.30 -12.80
CA LEU A 23 10.17 10.69 -13.16
C LEU A 23 11.17 10.75 -14.32
N CYS A 24 10.79 11.48 -15.37
CA CYS A 24 11.64 11.80 -16.51
C CYS A 24 12.06 13.25 -16.45
N LEU A 25 13.29 13.55 -16.86
CA LEU A 25 13.74 14.92 -17.09
C LEU A 25 13.49 15.33 -18.53
N ASP A 26 13.17 16.61 -18.72
CA ASP A 26 13.13 17.21 -20.04
C ASP A 26 14.56 17.40 -20.58
N LYS A 27 14.69 17.82 -21.84
CA LYS A 27 16.00 18.00 -22.50
C LYS A 27 16.88 19.05 -21.82
N THR A 28 16.28 19.96 -21.06
CA THR A 28 17.01 21.02 -20.33
C THR A 28 17.41 20.60 -18.92
N GLY A 29 16.85 19.49 -18.40
CA GLY A 29 17.08 19.01 -17.04
C GLY A 29 16.41 19.87 -15.96
N GLN A 30 15.46 20.73 -16.34
CA GLN A 30 14.82 21.69 -15.43
C GLN A 30 13.37 21.30 -15.12
N LEU A 31 12.73 20.58 -16.04
CA LEU A 31 11.35 20.14 -15.89
C LEU A 31 11.29 18.62 -15.78
N ILE A 32 10.28 18.17 -15.07
CA ILE A 32 10.05 16.77 -14.74
C ILE A 32 8.69 16.37 -15.27
N GLN A 33 8.61 15.21 -15.90
CA GLN A 33 7.36 14.57 -16.25
C GLN A 33 7.24 13.29 -15.44
N ILE A 34 6.07 13.07 -14.85
CA ILE A 34 5.79 11.84 -14.10
C ILE A 34 5.08 10.88 -15.04
N SER A 35 5.65 9.69 -15.19
CA SER A 35 5.16 8.66 -16.11
C SER A 35 4.99 7.35 -15.37
N TYR A 36 4.16 6.46 -15.92
CA TYR A 36 4.08 5.08 -15.48
C TYR A 36 4.28 4.12 -16.64
N THR A 37 4.88 2.97 -16.37
CA THR A 37 4.96 1.88 -17.34
C THR A 37 3.73 0.99 -17.22
N ASN A 38 2.98 0.80 -18.30
CA ASN A 38 1.79 -0.06 -18.27
C ASN A 38 2.16 -1.57 -18.31
N ASN A 39 1.16 -2.44 -18.47
CA ASN A 39 1.38 -3.90 -18.55
C ASN A 39 2.05 -4.35 -19.85
N GLU A 40 2.00 -3.52 -20.89
CA GLU A 40 2.62 -3.73 -22.19
C GLU A 40 4.03 -3.15 -22.27
N LEU A 41 4.58 -2.71 -21.12
CA LEU A 41 5.88 -2.06 -21.01
C LEU A 41 5.98 -0.72 -21.76
N VAL A 42 4.84 -0.08 -22.01
CA VAL A 42 4.77 1.23 -22.64
C VAL A 42 4.76 2.32 -21.58
N GLU A 43 5.58 3.33 -21.79
CA GLU A 43 5.69 4.55 -21.00
C GLU A 43 4.51 5.48 -21.29
N VAL A 44 3.73 5.82 -20.27
CA VAL A 44 2.57 6.69 -20.40
C VAL A 44 2.72 7.89 -19.45
N PRO A 45 2.73 9.13 -19.97
CA PRO A 45 2.84 10.32 -19.14
C PRO A 45 1.55 10.58 -18.35
N LEU A 46 1.68 10.84 -17.06
CA LEU A 46 0.57 11.21 -16.17
C LEU A 46 0.42 12.72 -16.03
N THR A 47 1.50 13.46 -16.28
CA THR A 47 1.54 14.91 -16.23
C THR A 47 2.11 15.48 -17.53
N GLY A 48 1.87 16.77 -17.77
CA GLY A 48 2.80 17.56 -18.58
C GLY A 48 4.14 17.74 -17.86
N TRP A 49 5.02 18.55 -18.46
CA TRP A 49 6.28 18.95 -17.82
C TRP A 49 6.00 19.94 -16.67
N ILE A 50 6.46 19.61 -15.47
CA ILE A 50 6.28 20.38 -14.23
C ILE A 50 7.62 20.66 -13.56
N ASN A 51 7.70 21.65 -12.69
CA ASN A 51 8.92 21.94 -11.94
C ASN A 51 9.03 21.08 -10.66
N MET A 52 10.20 21.10 -10.01
CA MET A 52 10.47 20.28 -8.81
C MET A 52 9.53 20.55 -7.62
N GLU A 53 9.11 21.81 -7.42
CA GLU A 53 8.17 22.18 -6.35
C GLU A 53 6.77 21.57 -6.60
N GLN A 54 6.36 21.57 -7.86
CA GLN A 54 5.15 20.91 -8.33
C GLN A 54 5.28 19.39 -8.29
N VAL A 55 6.47 18.82 -8.47
CA VAL A 55 6.70 17.36 -8.31
C VAL A 55 6.47 16.93 -6.88
N GLY A 56 6.99 17.66 -5.89
CA GLY A 56 6.74 17.35 -4.47
C GLY A 56 5.25 17.40 -4.15
N THR A 57 4.55 18.44 -4.63
CA THR A 57 3.11 18.61 -4.46
C THR A 57 2.32 17.54 -5.21
N TYR A 58 2.69 17.21 -6.44
CA TYR A 58 2.08 16.15 -7.22
C TYR A 58 2.32 14.82 -6.56
N LEU A 59 3.54 14.47 -6.15
CA LEU A 59 3.82 13.19 -5.48
C LEU A 59 3.11 13.07 -4.13
N GLN A 60 3.02 14.15 -3.34
CA GLN A 60 2.17 14.15 -2.15
C GLN A 60 0.69 14.01 -2.50
N ASN A 61 0.21 14.73 -3.51
CA ASN A 61 -1.16 14.64 -3.99
C ASN A 61 -1.44 13.33 -4.72
N TYR A 62 -0.43 12.65 -5.22
CA TYR A 62 -0.47 11.37 -5.92
C TYR A 62 -0.46 10.25 -4.87
N GLN A 63 0.40 10.32 -3.86
CA GLN A 63 0.26 9.55 -2.62
C GLN A 63 -1.14 9.71 -2.03
N ARG A 64 -1.70 10.93 -2.05
CA ARG A 64 -3.07 11.22 -1.62
C ARG A 64 -4.15 10.82 -2.61
N MET A 65 -3.92 10.84 -3.93
CA MET A 65 -4.87 10.46 -5.02
C MET A 65 -4.94 8.95 -5.22
N PHE A 66 -3.90 8.24 -4.77
CA PHE A 66 -3.97 6.81 -4.45
C PHE A 66 -4.70 6.57 -3.11
N CYS A 67 -5.29 7.64 -2.54
CA CYS A 67 -6.47 7.74 -1.66
C CYS A 67 -6.73 6.48 -0.84
N MET A 68 -5.88 6.21 0.13
CA MET A 68 -6.13 5.23 1.16
C MET A 68 -5.75 5.94 2.45
N ASP A 69 -6.69 6.64 3.10
CA ASP A 69 -6.43 7.17 4.45
C ASP A 69 -6.26 5.96 5.37
N PRO A 70 -5.05 5.65 5.85
CA PRO A 70 -4.81 4.44 6.64
C PRO A 70 -5.58 4.45 7.97
N ASN A 71 -6.13 5.60 8.39
CA ASN A 71 -6.96 5.73 9.57
C ASN A 71 -8.44 5.38 9.30
N ARG A 72 -8.87 5.33 8.03
CA ARG A 72 -10.23 5.00 7.61
C ARG A 72 -10.40 3.51 7.37
N LEU A 73 -10.22 2.73 8.44
CA LEU A 73 -10.39 1.27 8.41
C LEU A 73 -11.76 0.85 7.83
N ASP A 74 -12.79 1.66 8.05
CA ASP A 74 -14.15 1.49 7.54
C ASP A 74 -14.26 1.58 6.01
N CYS A 75 -13.29 2.19 5.33
CA CYS A 75 -13.22 2.17 3.87
C CYS A 75 -12.64 0.85 3.34
N PHE A 76 -11.74 0.19 4.08
CA PHE A 76 -11.10 -1.05 3.63
C PHE A 76 -11.84 -2.31 4.08
N PHE A 77 -12.43 -2.28 5.28
CA PHE A 77 -12.87 -3.46 6.02
C PHE A 77 -14.34 -3.40 6.40
N ASP A 78 -14.98 -4.57 6.39
CA ASP A 78 -16.30 -4.76 6.98
C ASP A 78 -16.18 -4.82 8.50
N MET A 79 -16.31 -3.66 9.15
CA MET A 79 -16.13 -3.50 10.60
C MET A 79 -17.18 -4.26 11.42
N ASN A 80 -18.36 -4.54 10.87
CA ASN A 80 -19.41 -5.31 11.55
C ASN A 80 -19.02 -6.77 11.75
N LYS A 81 -18.04 -7.27 10.99
CA LYS A 81 -17.55 -8.64 11.10
C LYS A 81 -16.35 -8.76 12.01
N ALA A 82 -15.82 -7.67 12.58
CA ALA A 82 -14.60 -7.70 13.38
C ALA A 82 -14.92 -7.98 14.86
N THR A 83 -14.19 -8.90 15.48
CA THR A 83 -14.26 -9.11 16.94
C THR A 83 -13.43 -8.08 17.71
N ALA A 84 -12.35 -7.55 17.12
CA ALA A 84 -11.48 -6.56 17.73
C ALA A 84 -10.68 -5.76 16.70
N ILE A 85 -10.04 -4.68 17.14
CA ILE A 85 -9.00 -3.95 16.40
C ILE A 85 -7.72 -4.06 17.22
N VAL A 86 -6.65 -4.59 16.61
CA VAL A 86 -5.37 -4.80 17.31
C VAL A 86 -4.22 -4.08 16.62
N PRO A 87 -3.17 -3.66 17.35
CA PRO A 87 -1.95 -3.15 16.75
C PRO A 87 -1.36 -4.14 15.75
N ILE A 88 -0.87 -3.65 14.61
CA ILE A 88 -0.23 -4.50 13.60
C ILE A 88 1.04 -5.20 14.14
N SER A 89 1.65 -4.63 15.19
CA SER A 89 2.80 -5.20 15.90
C SER A 89 2.45 -6.46 16.71
N TRP A 90 1.16 -6.73 16.98
CA TRP A 90 0.73 -7.93 17.70
C TRP A 90 0.49 -9.13 16.77
N LEU A 91 0.62 -8.93 15.46
CA LEU A 91 0.30 -9.94 14.45
C LEU A 91 1.58 -10.53 13.83
N ARG A 92 1.64 -11.85 13.77
CA ARG A 92 2.73 -12.63 13.16
C ARG A 92 2.28 -13.25 11.84
N LEU A 93 3.08 -13.02 10.80
CA LEU A 93 2.89 -13.67 9.50
C LEU A 93 3.25 -15.15 9.61
N THR A 94 2.35 -16.02 9.19
CA THR A 94 2.61 -17.46 9.10
C THR A 94 3.08 -17.88 7.70
N ARG A 95 2.78 -17.07 6.66
CA ARG A 95 3.11 -17.37 5.25
C ARG A 95 3.37 -16.09 4.46
N LYS A 96 4.35 -16.12 3.54
CA LYS A 96 4.64 -15.03 2.59
C LYS A 96 4.60 -15.55 1.15
N ARG A 97 3.71 -15.02 0.31
CA ARG A 97 3.61 -15.37 -1.12
C ARG A 97 3.61 -14.11 -1.98
N GLN A 98 4.64 -13.96 -2.83
CA GLN A 98 4.85 -12.74 -3.63
C GLN A 98 3.66 -12.40 -4.54
N LYS A 99 3.08 -13.40 -5.22
CA LYS A 99 1.91 -13.22 -6.09
C LYS A 99 0.64 -12.77 -5.34
N GLY A 100 0.53 -13.09 -4.05
CA GLY A 100 -0.59 -12.69 -3.21
C GLY A 100 -0.56 -11.21 -2.81
N ILE A 101 0.62 -10.59 -2.80
CA ILE A 101 0.82 -9.20 -2.37
C ILE A 101 0.30 -8.22 -3.44
N VAL A 102 0.64 -8.45 -4.71
CA VAL A 102 0.21 -7.62 -5.84
C VAL A 102 -1.32 -7.56 -5.94
N ASN A 103 -1.98 -8.72 -5.88
CA ASN A 103 -3.45 -8.78 -5.87
C ASN A 103 -4.05 -8.16 -4.59
N GLY A 104 -3.35 -8.25 -3.46
CA GLY A 104 -3.76 -7.64 -2.20
C GLY A 104 -3.93 -6.13 -2.31
N PHE A 105 -3.00 -5.45 -3.00
CA PHE A 105 -3.02 -4.00 -3.18
C PHE A 105 -4.22 -3.56 -4.02
N ILE A 106 -4.44 -4.23 -5.16
CA ILE A 106 -5.58 -3.95 -6.07
C ILE A 106 -6.90 -4.10 -5.32
N TYR A 107 -7.09 -5.19 -4.58
CA TYR A 107 -8.33 -5.43 -3.85
C TYR A 107 -8.54 -4.48 -2.67
N MET A 108 -7.49 -4.13 -1.91
CA MET A 108 -7.59 -3.13 -0.84
C MET A 108 -8.03 -1.77 -1.40
N ARG A 109 -7.49 -1.39 -2.56
CA ARG A 109 -7.88 -0.15 -3.24
C ARG A 109 -9.32 -0.19 -3.73
N GLN A 110 -9.73 -1.24 -4.44
CA GLN A 110 -11.10 -1.36 -4.93
C GLN A 110 -12.12 -1.35 -3.78
N ALA A 111 -11.78 -1.95 -2.63
CA ALA A 111 -12.60 -1.91 -1.43
C ALA A 111 -12.71 -0.46 -0.89
N TYR A 112 -11.58 0.24 -0.75
CA TYR A 112 -11.56 1.64 -0.31
C TYR A 112 -12.40 2.56 -1.19
N GLN A 113 -12.35 2.36 -2.50
CA GLN A 113 -13.10 3.15 -3.48
C GLN A 113 -14.59 2.76 -3.56
N GLY A 114 -15.03 1.71 -2.85
CA GLY A 114 -16.40 1.19 -2.92
C GLY A 114 -16.72 0.45 -4.23
N ILE A 115 -15.72 0.13 -5.05
CA ILE A 115 -15.87 -0.61 -6.31
C ILE A 115 -16.15 -2.09 -6.04
N MET A 116 -15.58 -2.64 -4.97
CA MET A 116 -15.86 -4.00 -4.51
C MET A 116 -16.28 -3.99 -3.04
N PRO A 117 -16.88 -5.10 -2.54
CA PRO A 117 -17.20 -5.22 -1.12
C PRO A 117 -15.97 -5.01 -0.25
N ARG A 118 -16.17 -4.34 0.90
CA ARG A 118 -15.15 -4.19 1.93
C ARG A 118 -14.61 -5.55 2.35
N ARG A 119 -13.32 -5.61 2.63
CA ARG A 119 -12.64 -6.87 2.98
C ARG A 119 -13.11 -7.39 4.32
N LYS A 120 -13.07 -8.72 4.49
CA LYS A 120 -13.25 -9.32 5.81
C LYS A 120 -12.07 -8.93 6.72
N PRO A 121 -12.30 -8.81 8.04
CA PRO A 121 -11.23 -8.76 9.04
C PRO A 121 -10.24 -9.92 8.90
N ILE A 122 -9.02 -9.73 9.39
CA ILE A 122 -7.96 -10.75 9.33
C ILE A 122 -8.27 -11.86 10.33
N SER A 123 -8.15 -13.12 9.90
CA SER A 123 -8.37 -14.27 10.76
C SER A 123 -7.10 -14.60 11.54
N ILE A 124 -7.22 -14.66 12.87
CA ILE A 124 -6.09 -14.87 13.77
C ILE A 124 -6.36 -15.99 14.78
N ARG A 125 -5.28 -16.56 15.33
CA ARG A 125 -5.28 -17.41 16.51
C ARG A 125 -4.18 -16.97 17.48
N PRO A 126 -4.28 -17.29 18.79
CA PRO A 126 -3.14 -17.15 19.70
C PRO A 126 -1.90 -17.84 19.13
N SER A 127 -0.75 -17.17 19.20
CA SER A 127 0.51 -17.78 18.78
C SER A 127 0.90 -18.89 19.75
N GLU A 128 1.27 -20.05 19.21
CA GLU A 128 1.85 -21.14 20.01
C GLU A 128 3.29 -20.84 20.43
N GLU A 129 3.98 -19.99 19.68
CA GLU A 129 5.40 -19.67 19.87
C GLU A 129 5.63 -18.53 20.86
N GLU A 130 4.71 -17.57 20.98
CA GLU A 130 4.91 -16.37 21.80
C GLU A 130 3.62 -15.87 22.46
N LYS A 131 3.60 -15.87 23.79
CA LYS A 131 2.47 -15.38 24.58
C LYS A 131 2.25 -13.89 24.32
N GLY A 132 0.99 -13.52 24.04
CA GLY A 132 0.61 -12.13 23.81
C GLY A 132 0.65 -11.70 22.33
N LEU A 133 1.08 -12.58 21.43
CA LEU A 133 1.00 -12.38 19.98
C LEU A 133 -0.02 -13.31 19.33
N PHE A 134 -0.41 -12.96 18.11
CA PHE A 134 -1.37 -13.72 17.32
C PHE A 134 -0.81 -14.10 15.96
N ASP A 135 -0.99 -15.35 15.57
CA ASP A 135 -0.64 -15.85 14.25
C ASP A 135 -1.76 -15.57 13.26
N ILE A 136 -1.41 -15.03 12.09
CA ILE A 136 -2.36 -14.81 11.00
C ILE A 136 -2.66 -16.14 10.30
N ILE A 137 -3.91 -16.58 10.36
CA ILE A 137 -4.40 -17.77 9.64
C ILE A 137 -4.74 -17.40 8.19
N ASP A 138 -5.46 -16.29 8.01
CA ASP A 138 -5.87 -15.78 6.70
C ASP A 138 -5.80 -14.25 6.66
N GLY A 139 -5.42 -13.69 5.51
CA GLY A 139 -5.21 -12.24 5.34
C GLY A 139 -3.74 -11.81 5.33
N ASN A 140 -2.78 -12.71 5.15
CA ASN A 140 -1.34 -12.39 5.09
C ASN A 140 -1.02 -11.29 4.04
N SER A 141 -1.65 -11.33 2.86
CA SER A 141 -1.50 -10.26 1.85
C SER A 141 -2.07 -8.93 2.31
N THR A 142 -3.22 -8.96 2.98
CA THR A 142 -3.87 -7.77 3.54
C THR A 142 -2.97 -7.11 4.58
N TYR A 143 -2.39 -7.91 5.48
CA TYR A 143 -1.41 -7.42 6.47
C TYR A 143 -0.23 -6.72 5.80
N PHE A 144 0.34 -7.34 4.76
CA PHE A 144 1.51 -6.79 4.09
C PHE A 144 1.19 -5.43 3.44
N VAL A 145 0.08 -5.35 2.70
CA VAL A 145 -0.38 -4.11 2.08
C VAL A 145 -0.69 -3.06 3.14
N ALA A 146 -1.42 -3.41 4.19
CA ALA A 146 -1.74 -2.53 5.31
C ALA A 146 -0.49 -1.92 5.94
N LYS A 147 0.54 -2.74 6.18
CA LYS A 147 1.84 -2.27 6.69
C LYS A 147 2.53 -1.31 5.73
N GLN A 148 2.53 -1.61 4.43
CA GLN A 148 3.13 -0.75 3.41
C GLN A 148 2.45 0.61 3.30
N ILE A 149 1.11 0.65 3.36
CA ILE A 149 0.33 1.89 3.25
C ILE A 149 0.19 2.64 4.58
N GLY A 150 0.82 2.13 5.65
CA GLY A 150 0.92 2.83 6.94
C GLY A 150 -0.21 2.60 7.94
N ILE A 151 -1.09 1.61 7.72
CA ILE A 151 -2.12 1.22 8.70
C ILE A 151 -1.44 0.72 9.99
N LYS A 152 -1.83 1.29 11.14
CA LYS A 152 -1.24 0.99 12.46
C LYS A 152 -1.95 -0.13 13.20
N SER A 153 -3.24 -0.32 12.95
CA SER A 153 -4.07 -1.31 13.62
C SER A 153 -5.04 -1.94 12.62
N LEU A 154 -5.32 -3.23 12.79
CA LEU A 154 -6.14 -4.00 11.86
C LEU A 154 -7.34 -4.61 12.56
N PRO A 155 -8.53 -4.63 11.92
CA PRO A 155 -9.65 -5.39 12.41
C PRO A 155 -9.37 -6.89 12.23
N VAL A 156 -9.68 -7.66 13.27
CA VAL A 156 -9.41 -9.09 13.33
C VAL A 156 -10.64 -9.88 13.74
N ASN A 157 -10.64 -11.16 13.35
CA ASN A 157 -11.48 -12.20 13.91
C ASN A 157 -10.63 -13.28 14.55
N CYS A 158 -10.84 -13.49 15.85
CA CYS A 158 -10.37 -14.71 16.49
C CYS A 158 -11.20 -15.87 15.95
N SER A 159 -10.55 -16.82 15.27
CA SER A 159 -11.25 -18.06 14.92
C SER A 159 -11.62 -18.78 16.22
N ALA A 160 -12.89 -18.75 16.59
CA ALA A 160 -13.46 -19.62 17.62
C ALA A 160 -13.52 -21.04 17.05
N SER A 161 -12.38 -21.70 16.93
CA SER A 161 -12.30 -23.11 16.57
C SER A 161 -10.99 -23.63 17.14
N LEU A 162 -11.09 -24.17 18.35
CA LEU A 162 -10.38 -25.34 18.90
C LEU A 162 -10.74 -25.42 20.41
N TYR A 163 -12.01 -25.71 20.68
CA TYR A 163 -12.40 -26.62 21.77
C TYR A 163 -13.12 -27.79 21.11
#